data_AF-A0A352FQ95-F1
#
_entry.id   AF-A0A352FQ95-F1
#
_cell.length_a   1.000
_cell.length_b   1.000
_cell.length_c   1.000
_cell.angle_alpha   90.00
_cell.angle_beta   90.00
_cell.angle_gamma   90.00
#
_symmetry.space_group_name_H-M   'P 1'
#
loop_
_entity.id
_entity.type
_entity.pdbx_description
1 polymer ?
#
loop_
_entity_poly.entity_id
_entity_poly.type
_entity_poly.pdbx_seq_one_letter_code
_entity_poly.pdbx_strand_id
1 'polypeptide(L)'
;MIMKQSISNHRAKTVAFALVALTCIAVATGSAAVVSQRKRLTSSQTPVASESARRVYVRSKSLLVRAAVVEDKLLKRPEFKQLGLSITRDESDADIILELRHDLLTMYVFTVVEVKRQTVIAGGKLSSLGGTVADKVAKRFVKVMSEMGQP
;
A
#
# COMPACT_ATOMS: atom_id res chain seq x y z
N MET A 1 28.91 -3.41 44.29
CA MET A 1 30.36 -3.10 44.27
C MET A 1 31.08 -4.32 43.69
N ILE A 2 32.06 -4.09 42.80
CA ILE A 2 32.87 -5.07 42.02
C ILE A 2 32.15 -5.65 40.78
N MET A 3 32.77 -5.84 39.61
CA MET A 3 33.48 -4.96 38.66
C MET A 3 34.01 -5.87 37.53
N LYS A 4 33.80 -5.47 36.26
CA LYS A 4 34.54 -5.72 34.99
C LYS A 4 34.93 -7.18 34.62
N GLN A 5 34.49 -7.75 33.49
CA GLN A 5 34.74 -7.43 32.07
C GLN A 5 36.19 -7.52 31.55
N SER A 6 36.29 -8.34 30.50
CA SER A 6 37.07 -8.19 29.27
C SER A 6 38.52 -8.70 29.24
N ILE A 7 38.71 -9.78 28.48
CA ILE A 7 40.00 -10.36 28.11
C ILE A 7 40.30 -9.97 26.65
N SER A 8 41.39 -9.24 26.47
CA SER A 8 42.03 -8.94 25.20
C SER A 8 42.92 -10.11 24.75
N ASN A 9 43.14 -10.28 23.45
CA ASN A 9 44.44 -10.78 23.01
C ASN A 9 44.80 -10.30 21.59
N HIS A 10 45.76 -9.37 21.56
CA HIS A 10 46.62 -9.07 20.41
C HIS A 10 47.70 -10.14 20.26
N ARG A 11 48.11 -10.44 19.02
CA ARG A 11 49.53 -10.69 18.73
C ARG A 11 49.87 -10.56 17.25
N ALA A 12 50.58 -9.47 16.97
CA ALA A 12 51.38 -9.28 15.76
C ALA A 12 52.63 -10.16 15.79
N LYS A 13 53.11 -10.62 14.62
CA LYS A 13 54.53 -10.97 14.38
C LYS A 13 54.93 -10.68 12.93
N THR A 14 56.15 -10.16 12.82
CA THR A 14 56.87 -9.58 11.67
C THR A 14 57.91 -10.59 11.13
N VAL A 15 58.65 -10.18 10.06
CA VAL A 15 59.95 -10.70 9.52
C VAL A 15 59.77 -11.66 8.31
N ALA A 16 60.16 -11.42 7.05
CA ALA A 16 61.30 -10.82 6.30
C ALA A 16 62.35 -11.86 5.79
N PHE A 17 62.84 -11.67 4.53
CA PHE A 17 63.95 -12.35 3.80
C PHE A 17 63.71 -13.83 3.35
N ALA A 18 64.17 -14.41 2.22
CA ALA A 18 65.01 -14.09 1.04
C ALA A 18 64.73 -15.19 -0.05
N LEU A 19 64.64 -14.87 -1.36
CA LEU A 19 65.64 -15.08 -2.45
C LEU A 19 65.84 -16.54 -3.00
N VAL A 20 65.45 -16.73 -4.27
CA VAL A 20 65.93 -17.66 -5.34
C VAL A 20 65.67 -19.18 -5.23
N ALA A 21 64.93 -19.75 -6.20
CA ALA A 21 65.41 -20.71 -7.21
C ALA A 21 64.26 -21.38 -7.98
N LEU A 22 64.25 -21.13 -9.30
CA LEU A 22 64.06 -22.08 -10.40
C LEU A 22 63.42 -23.46 -10.09
N THR A 23 62.26 -23.78 -10.69
CA THR A 23 62.07 -24.97 -11.55
C THR A 23 60.64 -25.10 -12.09
N CYS A 24 60.59 -25.63 -13.31
CA CYS A 24 59.46 -25.83 -14.21
C CYS A 24 58.35 -26.72 -13.63
N ILE A 25 57.11 -26.51 -14.08
CA ILE A 25 56.28 -27.49 -14.82
C ILE A 25 54.93 -26.83 -15.12
N ALA A 26 54.58 -26.82 -16.42
CA ALA A 26 53.29 -26.41 -16.91
C ALA A 26 52.21 -27.43 -16.50
N VAL A 27 51.13 -26.96 -15.89
CA VAL A 27 49.85 -27.67 -15.86
C VAL A 27 48.78 -26.71 -16.37
N ALA A 28 48.24 -27.03 -17.54
CA ALA A 28 47.11 -26.36 -18.14
C ALA A 28 45.83 -26.75 -17.40
N THR A 29 45.14 -25.77 -16.81
CA THR A 29 43.71 -25.88 -16.47
C THR A 29 43.02 -24.53 -16.74
N GLY A 30 41.81 -24.63 -17.28
CA GLY A 30 41.16 -23.60 -18.08
C GLY A 30 40.96 -22.25 -17.40
N SER A 31 41.31 -21.19 -18.13
CA SER A 31 40.73 -19.87 -17.91
C SER A 31 39.35 -19.83 -18.58
N ALA A 32 38.32 -20.17 -17.82
CA ALA A 32 36.96 -19.77 -18.15
C ALA A 32 36.93 -18.23 -18.09
N ALA A 33 37.01 -17.60 -19.26
CA ALA A 33 36.76 -16.18 -19.40
C ALA A 33 35.38 -15.89 -18.82
N VAL A 34 35.36 -15.08 -17.75
CA VAL A 34 34.13 -14.59 -17.13
C VAL A 34 33.47 -13.63 -18.10
N VAL A 35 32.69 -14.18 -19.03
CA VAL A 35 31.77 -13.42 -19.87
C VAL A 35 30.68 -12.91 -18.95
N SER A 36 30.77 -11.61 -18.66
CA SER A 36 29.72 -10.80 -18.04
C SER A 36 28.50 -10.78 -18.96
N GLN A 37 27.69 -11.84 -18.91
CA GLN A 37 26.39 -11.86 -19.56
C GLN A 37 25.43 -11.08 -18.68
N ARG A 38 25.41 -9.76 -18.89
CA ARG A 38 24.33 -8.86 -18.47
C ARG A 38 23.01 -9.54 -18.82
N LYS A 39 22.29 -9.97 -17.79
CA LYS A 39 20.91 -10.45 -17.88
C LYS A 39 20.03 -9.28 -18.31
N ARG A 40 20.07 -8.94 -19.61
CA ARG A 40 19.13 -8.01 -20.23
C ARG A 40 17.82 -8.76 -20.40
N LEU A 41 17.09 -8.95 -19.29
CA LEU A 41 15.66 -9.13 -19.39
C LEU A 41 15.08 -7.76 -19.74
N THR A 42 14.94 -7.55 -21.04
CA THR A 42 13.85 -6.76 -21.58
C THR A 42 12.54 -7.42 -21.14
N SER A 43 12.17 -7.20 -19.88
CA SER A 43 10.77 -7.18 -19.49
C SER A 43 10.21 -5.89 -20.06
N SER A 44 9.82 -5.92 -21.33
CA SER A 44 8.78 -5.03 -21.85
C SER A 44 7.47 -5.42 -21.18
N GLN A 45 7.39 -5.24 -19.86
CA GLN A 45 6.13 -4.93 -19.21
C GLN A 45 5.83 -3.52 -19.70
N THR A 46 5.13 -3.43 -20.82
CA THR A 46 4.21 -2.32 -21.02
C THR A 46 3.39 -2.29 -19.72
N PRO A 47 3.49 -1.26 -18.87
CA PRO A 47 2.50 -1.13 -17.83
C PRO A 47 1.20 -1.03 -18.59
N VAL A 48 0.40 -2.10 -18.57
CA VAL A 48 -1.04 -1.97 -18.78
C VAL A 48 -1.40 -0.81 -17.90
N ALA A 49 -1.87 0.28 -18.50
CA ALA A 49 -2.32 1.44 -17.77
C ALA A 49 -3.41 0.91 -16.86
N SER A 50 -3.02 0.55 -15.64
CA SER A 50 -3.93 0.26 -14.56
C SER A 50 -4.61 1.59 -14.43
N GLU A 51 -5.86 1.68 -14.92
CA GLU A 51 -6.68 2.86 -14.71
C GLU A 51 -6.50 3.22 -13.25
N SER A 52 -5.86 4.37 -13.00
CA SER A 52 -5.30 4.69 -11.71
C SER A 52 -6.38 4.49 -10.64
N ALA A 53 -6.16 3.54 -9.74
CA ALA A 53 -7.17 3.17 -8.76
C ALA A 53 -7.60 4.42 -7.98
N ARG A 54 -8.87 4.78 -8.05
CA ARG A 54 -9.36 6.01 -7.39
C ARG A 54 -9.28 5.83 -5.89
N ARG A 55 -8.66 6.80 -5.22
CA ARG A 55 -8.43 6.80 -3.77
C ARG A 55 -9.61 7.43 -3.04
N VAL A 56 -10.18 6.68 -2.11
CA VAL A 56 -11.32 7.07 -1.30
C VAL A 56 -10.84 7.36 0.12
N TYR A 57 -11.09 8.57 0.59
CA TYR A 57 -10.96 8.91 2.01
C TYR A 57 -12.32 8.83 2.69
N VAL A 58 -12.39 8.12 3.81
CA VAL A 58 -13.63 7.99 4.58
C VAL A 58 -13.59 8.95 5.75
N ARG A 59 -14.50 9.93 5.72
CA ARG A 59 -14.66 10.90 6.80
C ARG A 59 -15.94 10.59 7.56
N SER A 60 -15.83 10.34 8.86
CA SER A 60 -17.02 10.28 9.71
C SER A 60 -17.03 11.40 10.74
N LYS A 61 -18.12 12.18 10.72
CA LYS A 61 -18.50 13.18 11.71
C LYS A 61 -19.50 12.62 12.73
N SER A 62 -19.87 11.35 12.61
CA SER A 62 -20.76 10.68 13.57
C SER A 62 -20.00 10.28 14.84
N LEU A 63 -20.64 10.46 15.99
CA LEU A 63 -20.13 9.97 17.28
C LEU A 63 -20.18 8.44 17.40
N LEU A 64 -21.17 7.79 16.77
CA LEU A 64 -21.44 6.36 16.96
C LEU A 64 -20.83 5.49 15.87
N VAL A 65 -20.58 6.03 14.68
CA VAL A 65 -20.04 5.27 13.55
C VAL A 65 -18.70 5.86 13.15
N ARG A 66 -17.61 5.21 13.54
CA ARG A 66 -16.25 5.65 13.20
C ARG A 66 -15.93 5.34 11.74
N ALA A 67 -15.08 6.16 11.11
CA ALA A 67 -14.62 5.96 9.73
C ALA A 67 -14.04 4.56 9.50
N ALA A 68 -13.18 4.09 10.41
CA ALA A 68 -12.59 2.76 10.35
C ALA A 68 -13.60 1.61 10.22
N VAL A 69 -14.79 1.75 10.82
CA VAL A 69 -15.84 0.72 10.70
C VAL A 69 -16.45 0.72 9.31
N VAL A 70 -16.65 1.89 8.69
CA VAL A 70 -17.16 2.01 7.32
C VAL A 70 -16.14 1.47 6.32
N GLU A 71 -14.85 1.78 6.51
CA GLU A 71 -13.76 1.27 5.68
C GLU A 71 -13.66 -0.25 5.72
N ASP A 72 -13.76 -0.87 6.90
CA ASP A 72 -13.81 -2.33 7.03
C ASP A 72 -14.97 -2.92 6.21
N LYS A 73 -16.14 -2.28 6.22
CA LYS A 73 -17.28 -2.71 5.40
C LYS A 73 -17.07 -2.50 3.91
N LEU A 74 -16.36 -1.45 3.50
CA LEU A 74 -16.01 -1.22 2.09
C LEU A 74 -15.01 -2.28 1.59
N LEU A 75 -13.95 -2.56 2.34
CA LEU A 75 -12.91 -3.52 1.96
C LEU A 75 -13.41 -4.96 1.85
N LYS A 76 -14.47 -5.30 2.60
CA LYS A 76 -15.14 -6.61 2.54
C LYS A 76 -16.03 -6.79 1.31
N ARG A 77 -16.30 -5.72 0.54
CA ARG A 77 -17.14 -5.78 -0.65
C ARG A 77 -16.28 -6.05 -1.88
N PRO A 78 -16.46 -7.18 -2.59
CA PRO A 78 -15.69 -7.47 -3.80
C PRO A 78 -15.90 -6.40 -4.87
N GLU A 79 -17.11 -5.84 -4.96
CA GLU A 79 -17.46 -4.81 -5.93
C GLU A 79 -16.63 -3.53 -5.73
N PHE A 80 -16.28 -3.18 -4.48
CA PHE A 80 -15.40 -2.04 -4.20
C PHE A 80 -14.03 -2.21 -4.89
N LYS A 81 -13.48 -3.41 -4.84
CA LYS A 81 -12.20 -3.75 -5.50
C LYS A 81 -12.36 -3.83 -7.02
N GLN A 82 -13.47 -4.39 -7.51
CA GLN A 82 -13.75 -4.50 -8.95
C GLN A 82 -13.89 -3.14 -9.63
N LEU A 83 -14.39 -2.13 -8.91
CA LEU A 83 -14.48 -0.75 -9.36
C LEU A 83 -13.12 -0.01 -9.37
N GLY A 84 -12.02 -0.70 -9.05
CA GLY A 84 -10.69 -0.08 -8.95
C GLY A 84 -10.60 0.97 -7.85
N LEU A 85 -11.39 0.85 -6.77
CA LEU A 85 -11.33 1.77 -5.65
C LEU A 85 -10.36 1.27 -4.59
N SER A 86 -9.64 2.21 -3.97
CA SER A 86 -8.76 1.94 -2.82
C SER A 86 -9.05 2.93 -1.70
N ILE A 87 -8.67 2.60 -0.46
CA ILE A 87 -8.85 3.49 0.69
C ILE A 87 -7.52 4.17 0.99
N THR A 88 -7.55 5.49 1.16
CA THR A 88 -6.41 6.27 1.69
C THR A 88 -6.71 6.78 3.09
N ARG A 89 -5.66 6.89 3.91
CA ARG A 89 -5.70 7.51 5.25
C ARG A 89 -5.33 8.99 5.22
N ASP A 90 -4.80 9.46 4.10
CA ASP A 90 -4.45 10.85 3.88
C ASP A 90 -5.55 11.50 3.02
N GLU A 91 -6.23 12.49 3.58
CA GLU A 91 -7.29 13.20 2.87
C GLU A 91 -6.75 13.98 1.67
N SER A 92 -5.53 14.49 1.76
CA SER A 92 -4.91 15.25 0.67
C SER A 92 -4.57 14.39 -0.55
N ASP A 93 -4.50 13.07 -0.35
CA ASP A 93 -4.20 12.07 -1.37
C ASP A 93 -5.48 11.44 -1.98
N ALA A 94 -6.66 11.94 -1.60
CA ALA A 94 -7.94 11.37 -2.00
C ALA A 94 -8.48 11.98 -3.30
N ASP A 95 -9.02 11.12 -4.17
CA ASP A 95 -9.82 11.54 -5.33
C ASP A 95 -11.29 11.76 -4.94
N ILE A 96 -11.76 10.97 -3.96
CA ILE A 96 -13.14 10.95 -3.49
C ILE A 96 -13.17 11.00 -1.96
N ILE A 97 -14.05 11.81 -1.39
CA ILE A 97 -14.36 11.80 0.04
C ILE A 97 -15.76 11.22 0.24
N LEU A 98 -15.85 10.13 0.99
CA LEU A 98 -17.10 9.61 1.53
C LEU A 98 -17.31 10.21 2.92
N GLU A 99 -18.21 11.17 3.05
CA GLU A 99 -18.59 11.72 4.34
C GLU A 99 -19.80 11.00 4.93
N LEU A 100 -19.75 10.71 6.22
CA LEU A 100 -20.86 10.22 7.01
C LEU A 100 -21.08 11.14 8.21
N ARG A 101 -22.33 11.56 8.44
CA ARG A 101 -22.72 12.30 9.65
C ARG A 101 -23.98 11.73 10.24
N HIS A 102 -24.12 11.90 11.55
CA HIS A 102 -25.38 11.69 12.24
C HIS A 102 -26.30 12.88 11.98
N ASP A 103 -27.54 12.63 11.61
CA ASP A 103 -28.59 13.64 11.49
C ASP A 103 -29.44 13.62 12.77
N LEU A 104 -30.72 14.00 12.68
CA LEU A 104 -31.67 13.91 13.79
C LEU A 104 -32.07 12.46 14.10
N LEU A 105 -32.26 12.18 15.39
CA LEU A 105 -32.78 10.91 15.93
C LEU A 105 -31.97 9.69 15.49
N THR A 106 -32.56 8.81 14.68
CA THR A 106 -32.00 7.53 14.24
C THR A 106 -31.47 7.61 12.81
N MET A 107 -31.32 8.81 12.25
CA MET A 107 -30.98 9.01 10.86
C MET A 107 -29.53 9.45 10.68
N TYR A 108 -28.94 9.00 9.57
CA TYR A 108 -27.60 9.32 9.13
C TYR A 108 -27.67 9.86 7.72
N VAL A 109 -26.76 10.78 7.39
CA VAL A 109 -26.61 11.32 6.04
C VAL A 109 -25.22 10.95 5.57
N PHE A 110 -25.13 10.38 4.36
CA PHE A 110 -23.85 10.23 3.68
C PHE A 110 -23.81 11.11 2.43
N THR A 111 -22.62 11.56 2.08
CA THR A 111 -22.34 12.29 0.83
C THR A 111 -21.03 11.80 0.23
N VAL A 112 -20.97 11.80 -1.09
CA VAL A 112 -19.78 11.46 -1.87
C VAL A 112 -19.34 12.72 -2.60
N VAL A 113 -18.10 13.15 -2.37
CA VAL A 113 -17.53 14.39 -2.90
C VAL A 113 -16.37 14.04 -3.83
N GLU A 114 -16.41 14.53 -5.06
CA GLU A 114 -15.27 14.51 -5.99
C GLU A 114 -14.31 15.65 -5.62
N VAL A 115 -13.09 15.32 -5.17
CA VAL A 115 -12.14 16.30 -4.61
C VAL A 115 -11.66 17.29 -5.68
N LYS A 116 -11.42 16.82 -6.91
CA LYS A 116 -10.92 17.68 -7.98
C LYS A 116 -11.85 18.84 -8.33
N ARG A 117 -13.17 18.59 -8.29
CA ARG A 117 -14.20 19.59 -8.63
C ARG A 117 -14.89 20.20 -7.42
N GLN A 118 -14.62 19.67 -6.22
CA GLN A 118 -15.32 20.01 -4.98
C GLN A 118 -16.85 19.86 -5.13
N THR A 119 -17.28 18.85 -5.88
CA THR A 119 -18.69 18.63 -6.22
C THR A 119 -19.22 17.43 -5.44
N VAL A 120 -20.40 17.58 -4.84
CA VAL A 120 -21.16 16.44 -4.29
C VAL A 120 -21.75 15.67 -5.47
N ILE A 121 -21.24 14.47 -5.72
CA ILE A 121 -21.68 13.62 -6.84
C ILE A 121 -22.78 12.63 -6.42
N ALA A 122 -22.91 12.36 -5.12
CA ALA A 122 -23.97 11.52 -4.59
C ALA A 122 -24.23 11.79 -3.11
N GLY A 123 -25.39 11.34 -2.62
CA GLY A 123 -25.69 11.34 -1.20
C GLY A 123 -27.03 10.71 -0.88
N GLY A 124 -27.33 10.59 0.40
CA GLY A 124 -28.62 10.06 0.83
C GLY A 124 -28.76 9.95 2.35
N LYS A 125 -29.99 9.68 2.77
CA LYS A 125 -30.32 9.40 4.18
C LYS A 125 -30.45 7.90 4.43
N LEU A 126 -30.04 7.48 5.63
CA LEU A 126 -30.08 6.10 6.09
C LEU A 126 -30.60 6.04 7.52
N SER A 127 -31.51 5.12 7.80
CA SER A 127 -31.92 4.82 9.17
C SER A 127 -30.96 3.84 9.84
N SER A 128 -30.76 4.00 11.15
CA SER A 128 -30.06 3.04 12.02
C SER A 128 -30.85 1.76 12.26
N LEU A 129 -32.14 1.71 11.89
CA LEU A 129 -32.99 0.53 12.10
C LEU A 129 -32.75 -0.55 11.05
N GLY A 130 -32.55 -1.79 11.48
CA GLY A 130 -32.37 -2.94 10.59
C GLY A 130 -30.96 -3.02 9.99
N GLY A 131 -30.01 -3.56 10.76
CA GLY A 131 -28.60 -3.70 10.39
C GLY A 131 -27.72 -2.50 10.77
N THR A 132 -26.43 -2.57 10.45
CA THR A 132 -25.47 -1.50 10.82
C THR A 132 -25.46 -0.38 9.77
N VAL A 133 -25.39 0.87 10.23
CA VAL A 133 -25.28 2.03 9.32
C VAL A 133 -24.03 1.94 8.45
N ALA A 134 -22.89 1.50 9.01
CA ALA A 134 -21.66 1.35 8.25
C ALA A 134 -21.83 0.40 7.05
N ASP A 135 -22.51 -0.73 7.24
CA ASP A 135 -22.76 -1.68 6.15
C ASP A 135 -23.69 -1.08 5.08
N LYS A 136 -24.74 -0.37 5.50
CA LYS A 136 -25.67 0.30 4.58
C LYS A 136 -24.98 1.39 3.76
N VAL A 137 -24.14 2.21 4.40
CA VAL A 137 -23.35 3.25 3.73
C VAL A 137 -22.41 2.61 2.71
N ALA A 138 -21.66 1.59 3.10
CA ALA A 138 -20.75 0.89 2.19
C ALA A 138 -21.49 0.29 0.98
N LYS A 139 -22.66 -0.34 1.21
CA LYS A 139 -23.51 -0.88 0.14
C LYS A 139 -23.99 0.20 -0.82
N ARG A 140 -24.48 1.32 -0.30
CA ARG A 140 -25.00 2.44 -1.11
C ARG A 140 -23.89 3.14 -1.87
N PHE A 141 -22.74 3.36 -1.23
CA PHE A 141 -21.57 3.95 -1.86
C PHE A 141 -21.15 3.14 -3.09
N VAL A 142 -20.88 1.85 -2.92
CA VAL A 142 -20.50 0.95 -4.02
C VAL A 142 -21.53 0.99 -5.15
N LYS A 143 -22.82 0.89 -4.81
CA LYS A 143 -23.91 0.93 -5.80
C LYS A 143 -23.83 2.21 -6.66
N VAL A 144 -23.73 3.38 -6.02
CA VAL A 144 -23.66 4.65 -6.75
C VAL A 144 -22.37 4.75 -7.58
N MET A 145 -21.24 4.30 -7.05
CA MET A 145 -19.98 4.30 -7.81
C MET A 145 -20.04 3.40 -9.04
N SER A 146 -20.75 2.27 -8.98
CA SER A 146 -21.00 1.40 -10.14
C SER A 146 -21.88 2.08 -11.18
N GLU A 147 -22.96 2.74 -10.75
CA GLU A 147 -23.90 3.42 -11.65
C GLU A 147 -23.25 4.61 -12.38
N MET A 148 -22.32 5.32 -11.75
CA MET A 148 -21.59 6.44 -12.37
C MET A 148 -20.45 6.00 -13.31
N GLY A 149 -20.00 4.75 -13.22
CA GLY A 149 -18.90 4.21 -14.03
C GLY A 149 -19.34 3.63 -15.38
N GLN A 150 -20.64 3.54 -15.64
CA GLN A 150 -21.18 3.05 -16.91
C GLN A 150 -21.54 4.25 -17.81
N PRO A 151 -20.91 4.40 -18.99
CA PRO A 151 -21.33 5.38 -19.98
C PRO A 151 -22.71 5.06 -20.58
#